data_AF-G9KGV1-F1
#
_entry.id   AF-G9KGV1-F1
#
_cell.length_a   1.000
_cell.length_b   1.000
_cell.length_c   1.000
_cell.angle_alpha   90.00
_cell.angle_beta   90.00
_cell.angle_gamma   90.00
#
_symmetry.space_group_name_H-M   'P 1'
#
loop_
_entity.id
_entity.type
_entity.pdbx_description
1 polymer ?
#
loop_
_entity_poly.entity_id
_entity_poly.type
_entity_poly.pdbx_seq_one_letter_code
_entity_poly.pdbx_strand_id
1 'polypeptide(L)'
;VGFKNVCSGETNVVFITNPLNEDLQHPIHVKNIQLVDTTEQSKIFIHRPDISKVNPADCVDMVCDAKRKSFLRDMDGSFLGNSGSVIPQAEYEWNGNSQFGIGDYRIPKVMLTFPNGSRMPVTEKAPYKGIIRDSTCKYIPQWQSYQCFGMEYAMMVIESLDSDTETRRLSPVAIVSNGYVDLINGPQDHGWCAGYTCQRRLSLFHSIVALNKSYEIYFTGTSPQNLRLMLLNVDHRKAVVVGIFFPTLQRLDVYVNNALVCPKNTVWNPQQKYCELNRHLYTEQFLPNLNSTVLGENYFDRTYQMLYLLVKGTIPVEIHTTAVIFVSFQLPAVTEDDFYNSHNLVRNLALFLKIPSDKIRVSKLMRGESLR
;
A
#
# COMPACT_ATOMS: atom_id res chain seq x y z
N VAL A 1 8.94 -1.73 -41.74
CA VAL A 1 10.26 -1.74 -41.08
C VAL A 1 10.14 -2.67 -39.89
N GLY A 2 10.91 -3.76 -39.85
CA GLY A 2 10.89 -4.71 -38.75
C GLY A 2 11.58 -4.17 -37.50
N PHE A 3 11.21 -4.67 -36.33
CA PHE A 3 11.85 -4.35 -35.05
C PHE A 3 12.92 -5.42 -34.76
N LYS A 4 14.16 -5.09 -35.12
CA LYS A 4 15.31 -5.98 -35.02
C LYS A 4 16.61 -5.18 -34.89
N ASN A 5 17.72 -5.88 -34.72
CA ASN A 5 19.05 -5.28 -34.78
C ASN A 5 19.26 -4.66 -36.16
N VAL A 6 19.63 -3.38 -36.17
CA VAL A 6 19.83 -2.61 -37.41
C VAL A 6 21.33 -2.47 -37.69
N CYS A 7 22.11 -2.15 -36.66
CA CYS A 7 23.56 -1.96 -36.71
C CYS A 7 24.22 -2.63 -35.48
N SER A 8 25.56 -2.69 -35.46
CA SER A 8 26.31 -3.20 -34.30
C SER A 8 26.01 -2.36 -33.06
N GLY A 9 25.18 -2.89 -32.15
CA GLY A 9 24.77 -2.22 -30.91
C GLY A 9 23.45 -1.44 -30.99
N GLU A 10 22.83 -1.33 -32.17
CA GLU A 10 21.57 -0.59 -32.34
C GLU A 10 20.41 -1.54 -32.64
N THR A 11 19.38 -1.48 -31.81
CA THR A 11 18.17 -2.31 -31.92
C THR A 11 16.94 -1.40 -31.94
N ASN A 12 16.10 -1.55 -32.97
CA ASN A 12 14.77 -0.94 -32.96
C ASN A 12 13.86 -1.76 -32.05
N VAL A 13 13.22 -1.11 -31.08
CA VAL A 13 12.36 -1.77 -30.08
C VAL A 13 10.91 -1.29 -30.21
N VAL A 14 9.93 -2.20 -30.08
CA VAL A 14 8.49 -1.87 -30.19
C VAL A 14 8.05 -0.96 -29.04
N PHE A 15 8.29 -1.37 -27.79
CA PHE A 15 8.02 -0.57 -26.60
C PHE A 15 9.31 -0.27 -25.85
N ILE A 16 9.62 1.02 -25.73
CA ILE A 16 10.80 1.51 -25.02
C ILE A 16 10.39 2.61 -24.05
N THR A 17 10.95 2.59 -22.84
CA THR A 17 10.71 3.68 -21.88
C THR A 17 11.48 4.93 -22.30
N ASN A 18 10.94 6.14 -22.06
CA ASN A 18 11.66 7.37 -22.34
C ASN A 18 12.83 7.53 -21.34
N PRO A 19 14.11 7.53 -21.74
CA PRO A 19 15.24 7.61 -20.82
C PRO A 19 15.29 8.89 -19.98
N LEU A 20 14.57 9.96 -20.36
CA LEU A 20 14.56 11.24 -19.64
C LEU A 20 13.44 11.35 -18.58
N ASN A 21 12.49 10.43 -18.57
CA ASN A 21 11.33 10.48 -17.67
C ASN A 21 11.60 9.66 -16.39
N GLU A 22 11.59 10.30 -15.23
CA GLU A 22 11.96 9.66 -13.96
C GLU A 22 10.78 9.44 -13.00
N ASP A 23 9.63 10.06 -13.25
CA ASP A 23 8.48 10.02 -12.31
C ASP A 23 7.59 8.80 -12.51
N LEU A 24 6.92 8.72 -13.66
CA LEU A 24 5.94 7.68 -13.96
C LEU A 24 5.81 7.43 -15.46
N GLN A 25 5.61 6.18 -15.82
CA GLN A 25 5.03 5.79 -17.10
C GLN A 25 3.70 5.06 -16.83
N HIS A 26 2.61 5.60 -17.35
CA HIS A 26 1.28 4.99 -17.22
C HIS A 26 1.25 3.57 -17.82
N PRO A 27 0.39 2.68 -17.32
CA PRO A 27 0.33 1.30 -17.76
C PRO A 27 -0.09 1.19 -19.23
N ILE A 28 0.65 0.40 -20.01
CA ILE A 28 0.36 0.17 -21.43
C ILE A 28 -0.44 -1.13 -21.56
N HIS A 29 -1.65 -1.06 -22.09
CA HIS A 29 -2.47 -2.23 -22.38
C HIS A 29 -2.53 -2.45 -23.90
N VAL A 30 -2.15 -3.64 -24.37
CA VAL A 30 -2.15 -3.99 -25.79
C VAL A 30 -3.14 -5.11 -26.10
N LYS A 31 -3.69 -5.07 -27.32
CA LYS A 31 -4.60 -6.06 -27.90
C LYS A 31 -4.52 -6.01 -29.42
N ASN A 32 -4.81 -7.11 -30.11
CA ASN A 32 -4.80 -7.24 -31.56
C ASN A 32 -3.52 -6.72 -32.24
N ILE A 33 -2.36 -6.97 -31.63
CA ILE A 33 -1.05 -6.62 -32.17
C ILE A 33 -0.62 -7.66 -33.20
N GLN A 34 -0.20 -7.20 -34.38
CA GLN A 34 0.46 -8.04 -35.37
C GLN A 34 1.93 -7.63 -35.45
N LEU A 35 2.83 -8.56 -35.11
CA LEU A 35 4.27 -8.37 -35.24
C LEU A 35 4.74 -8.85 -36.60
N VAL A 36 5.47 -8.01 -37.33
CA VAL A 36 6.01 -8.31 -38.66
C VAL A 36 7.52 -8.07 -38.62
N ASP A 37 8.31 -9.10 -38.89
CA ASP A 37 9.79 -9.03 -38.90
C ASP A 37 10.35 -8.47 -37.58
N THR A 38 9.81 -8.98 -36.45
CA THR A 38 10.19 -8.58 -35.09
C THR A 38 10.86 -9.74 -34.36
N THR A 39 12.02 -9.49 -33.74
CA THR A 39 12.66 -10.47 -32.86
C THR A 39 12.14 -10.34 -31.42
N GLU A 40 12.17 -11.43 -30.64
CA GLU A 40 11.75 -11.39 -29.23
C GLU A 40 12.53 -10.35 -28.43
N GLN A 41 13.84 -10.21 -28.67
CA GLN A 41 14.70 -9.25 -27.96
C GLN A 41 14.29 -7.79 -28.22
N SER A 42 13.66 -7.53 -29.36
CA SER A 42 13.26 -6.20 -29.82
C SER A 42 11.81 -5.84 -29.45
N LYS A 43 11.11 -6.66 -28.65
CA LYS A 43 9.74 -6.34 -28.24
C LYS A 43 9.69 -5.22 -27.22
N ILE A 44 10.48 -5.32 -26.14
CA ILE A 44 10.41 -4.39 -25.01
C ILE A 44 11.82 -4.04 -24.55
N PHE A 45 12.04 -2.79 -24.18
CA PHE A 45 13.23 -2.35 -23.47
C PHE A 45 12.86 -1.34 -22.38
N ILE A 46 13.03 -1.73 -21.12
CA ILE A 46 12.87 -0.82 -19.98
C ILE A 46 14.26 -0.40 -19.53
N HIS A 47 14.59 0.89 -19.66
CA HIS A 47 15.85 1.45 -19.15
C HIS A 47 16.06 1.18 -17.65
N ARG A 48 17.31 1.19 -17.18
CA ARG A 48 17.59 1.23 -15.73
C ARG A 48 17.32 2.64 -15.19
N PRO A 49 17.00 2.77 -13.89
CA PRO A 49 16.89 4.09 -13.26
C PRO A 49 18.22 4.85 -13.35
N ASP A 50 18.14 6.17 -13.53
CA ASP A 50 19.34 7.01 -13.60
C ASP A 50 19.85 7.34 -12.19
N ILE A 51 21.06 6.88 -11.86
CA ILE A 51 21.73 7.15 -10.58
C ILE A 51 22.04 8.64 -10.43
N SER A 52 22.23 9.38 -11.53
CA SER A 52 22.51 10.82 -11.47
C SER A 52 21.40 11.60 -10.76
N LYS A 53 20.18 11.05 -10.76
CA LYS A 53 18.98 11.58 -10.11
C LYS A 53 18.87 11.23 -8.64
N VAL A 54 19.79 10.43 -8.10
CA VAL A 54 19.88 10.16 -6.66
C VAL A 54 20.65 11.29 -5.98
N ASN A 55 19.98 12.43 -5.84
CA ASN A 55 20.55 13.61 -5.20
C ASN A 55 19.43 14.45 -4.53
N PRO A 56 19.75 15.35 -3.59
CA PRO A 56 18.75 16.14 -2.86
C PRO A 56 17.82 17.00 -3.73
N ALA A 57 18.25 17.36 -4.93
CA ALA A 57 17.50 18.16 -5.89
C ALA A 57 16.47 17.34 -6.69
N ASP A 58 16.71 16.04 -6.90
CA ASP A 58 15.84 15.16 -7.69
C ASP A 58 15.16 14.10 -6.77
N CYS A 59 15.68 12.88 -6.67
CA CYS A 59 15.08 11.73 -5.94
C CYS A 59 15.70 11.43 -4.56
N VAL A 60 16.49 12.35 -4.03
CA VAL A 60 17.12 12.35 -2.71
C VAL A 60 18.21 11.30 -2.54
N ASP A 61 17.83 10.08 -2.17
CA ASP A 61 18.73 9.06 -1.64
C ASP A 61 18.31 7.63 -2.06
N MET A 62 17.41 7.56 -3.04
CA MET A 62 16.94 6.36 -3.71
C MET A 62 16.56 6.73 -5.15
N VAL A 63 16.71 5.80 -6.09
CA VAL A 63 16.34 6.05 -7.49
C VAL A 63 14.85 6.34 -7.64
N CYS A 64 14.53 7.12 -8.68
CA CYS A 64 13.17 7.43 -9.06
C CYS A 64 12.44 6.19 -9.61
N ASP A 65 11.11 6.23 -9.63
CA ASP A 65 10.30 5.04 -9.85
C ASP A 65 9.83 4.81 -11.29
N ALA A 66 9.93 5.77 -12.22
CA ALA A 66 9.38 5.61 -13.57
C ALA A 66 9.77 4.28 -14.21
N LYS A 67 11.07 3.96 -14.23
CA LYS A 67 11.60 2.73 -14.83
C LYS A 67 11.29 1.49 -14.01
N ARG A 68 11.20 1.64 -12.69
CA ARG A 68 10.88 0.56 -11.75
C ARG A 68 9.39 0.24 -11.69
N LYS A 69 8.54 1.06 -12.31
CA LYS A 69 7.08 0.93 -12.36
C LYS A 69 6.51 1.01 -13.79
N SER A 70 7.35 0.89 -14.81
CA SER A 70 6.92 0.82 -16.22
C SER A 70 6.28 -0.53 -16.51
N PHE A 71 4.96 -0.56 -16.68
CA PHE A 71 4.15 -1.77 -16.77
C PHE A 71 3.50 -1.91 -18.14
N LEU A 72 3.60 -3.10 -18.74
CA LEU A 72 2.87 -3.48 -19.95
C LEU A 72 2.01 -4.71 -19.70
N ARG A 73 0.79 -4.71 -20.23
CA ARG A 73 -0.14 -5.83 -20.18
C ARG A 73 -0.62 -6.19 -21.57
N ASP A 74 -0.46 -7.46 -21.93
CA ASP A 74 -1.03 -8.04 -23.14
C ASP A 74 -2.36 -8.70 -22.80
N MET A 75 -3.45 -8.14 -23.31
CA MET A 75 -4.80 -8.50 -22.92
C MET A 75 -5.33 -9.76 -23.63
N ASP A 76 -4.77 -10.09 -24.80
CA ASP A 76 -5.24 -11.19 -25.65
C ASP A 76 -4.11 -12.12 -26.14
N GLY A 77 -2.85 -11.80 -25.82
CA GLY A 77 -1.70 -12.60 -26.19
C GLY A 77 -1.14 -12.29 -27.58
N SER A 78 -1.71 -11.31 -28.28
CA SER A 78 -1.28 -10.94 -29.64
C SER A 78 0.16 -10.39 -29.69
N PHE A 79 0.73 -9.95 -28.56
CA PHE A 79 2.06 -9.37 -28.50
C PHE A 79 3.10 -10.31 -27.85
N LEU A 80 2.77 -10.91 -26.71
CA LEU A 80 3.64 -11.79 -25.93
C LEU A 80 3.51 -13.28 -26.32
N GLY A 81 2.53 -13.62 -27.17
CA GLY A 81 2.17 -14.98 -27.55
C GLY A 81 1.15 -15.65 -26.62
N ASN A 82 0.95 -15.11 -25.41
CA ASN A 82 -0.11 -15.47 -24.46
C ASN A 82 -0.53 -14.21 -23.69
N SER A 83 -1.79 -14.16 -23.24
CA SER A 83 -2.25 -13.09 -22.34
C SER A 83 -1.37 -13.06 -21.10
N GLY A 84 -0.86 -11.89 -20.75
CA GLY A 84 0.15 -11.78 -19.71
C GLY A 84 0.61 -10.35 -19.47
N SER A 85 1.75 -10.21 -18.84
CA SER A 85 2.26 -8.94 -18.34
C SER A 85 3.77 -8.90 -18.38
N VAL A 86 4.31 -7.70 -18.56
CA VAL A 86 5.73 -7.40 -18.43
C VAL A 86 5.90 -6.38 -17.33
N ILE A 87 6.64 -6.79 -16.30
CA ILE A 87 6.95 -5.98 -15.13
C ILE A 87 8.47 -5.78 -15.05
N PRO A 88 8.96 -4.59 -14.65
CA PRO A 88 10.38 -4.31 -14.61
C PRO A 88 11.05 -5.05 -13.46
N GLN A 89 12.37 -5.22 -13.54
CA GLN A 89 13.16 -5.67 -12.38
C GLN A 89 13.31 -4.53 -11.37
N ALA A 90 12.26 -4.32 -10.57
CA ALA A 90 12.20 -3.27 -9.56
C ALA A 90 13.27 -3.42 -8.45
N GLU A 91 13.79 -4.62 -8.25
CA GLU A 91 14.84 -4.99 -7.30
C GLU A 91 16.27 -4.91 -7.85
N TYR A 92 16.46 -4.32 -9.03
CA TYR A 92 17.80 -4.13 -9.59
C TYR A 92 18.71 -3.40 -8.59
N GLU A 93 19.91 -3.95 -8.36
CA GLU A 93 20.89 -3.48 -7.36
C GLU A 93 20.43 -3.54 -5.89
N TRP A 94 19.48 -4.42 -5.55
CA TRP A 94 19.09 -4.64 -4.15
C TRP A 94 20.27 -5.11 -3.29
N ASN A 95 20.64 -4.33 -2.27
CA ASN A 95 21.87 -4.52 -1.47
C ASN A 95 23.17 -4.56 -2.32
N GLY A 96 23.12 -4.17 -3.58
CA GLY A 96 24.25 -4.10 -4.50
C GLY A 96 24.91 -2.72 -4.42
N ASN A 97 24.90 -1.99 -5.53
CA ASN A 97 25.37 -0.61 -5.55
C ASN A 97 24.49 0.29 -4.64
N SER A 98 25.08 0.75 -3.54
CA SER A 98 24.42 1.59 -2.54
C SER A 98 23.89 2.92 -3.07
N GLN A 99 24.43 3.41 -4.20
CA GLN A 99 23.95 4.63 -4.86
C GLN A 99 22.50 4.51 -5.36
N PHE A 100 22.00 3.29 -5.61
CA PHE A 100 20.59 3.12 -5.98
C PHE A 100 19.64 3.35 -4.80
N GLY A 101 20.13 3.25 -3.56
CA GLY A 101 19.31 3.41 -2.37
C GLY A 101 18.28 2.30 -2.18
N ILE A 102 18.51 1.10 -2.72
CA ILE A 102 17.61 -0.06 -2.64
C ILE A 102 18.28 -1.17 -1.82
N GLY A 103 17.61 -1.62 -0.77
CA GLY A 103 18.11 -2.73 0.04
C GLY A 103 17.32 -2.97 1.31
N ASP A 104 17.71 -4.01 2.04
CA ASP A 104 17.05 -4.41 3.30
C ASP A 104 17.14 -3.32 4.37
N TYR A 105 18.19 -2.50 4.33
CA TYR A 105 18.40 -1.35 5.22
C TYR A 105 17.38 -0.22 5.03
N ARG A 106 16.59 -0.26 3.95
CA ARG A 106 15.52 0.70 3.63
C ARG A 106 14.12 0.17 3.92
N ILE A 107 13.99 -1.11 4.31
CA ILE A 107 12.69 -1.66 4.70
C ILE A 107 12.20 -0.94 5.97
N PRO A 108 10.95 -0.43 6.01
CA PRO A 108 10.41 0.23 7.20
C PRO A 108 10.55 -0.64 8.44
N LYS A 109 11.11 -0.08 9.52
CA LYS A 109 11.40 -0.83 10.75
C LYS A 109 10.15 -1.48 11.35
N VAL A 110 9.00 -0.80 11.26
CA VAL A 110 7.70 -1.28 11.74
C VAL A 110 7.25 -2.56 11.04
N MET A 111 7.60 -2.75 9.76
CA MET A 111 7.33 -4.00 9.03
C MET A 111 8.12 -5.19 9.61
N LEU A 112 9.30 -4.92 10.16
CA LEU A 112 10.23 -5.89 10.70
C LEU A 112 10.19 -5.94 12.23
N THR A 113 9.06 -5.57 12.84
CA THR A 113 8.89 -5.55 14.30
C THR A 113 7.68 -6.40 14.67
N PHE A 114 7.89 -7.40 15.52
CA PHE A 114 6.80 -8.20 16.09
C PHE A 114 5.98 -7.35 17.09
N PRO A 115 4.72 -7.74 17.39
CA PRO A 115 3.90 -7.02 18.40
C PRO A 115 4.54 -6.95 19.79
N ASN A 116 5.43 -7.90 20.13
CA ASN A 116 6.19 -7.90 21.38
C ASN A 116 7.42 -6.96 21.36
N GLY A 117 7.65 -6.25 20.26
CA GLY A 117 8.78 -5.34 20.06
C GLY A 117 10.08 -5.98 19.58
N SER A 118 10.15 -7.31 19.41
CA SER A 118 11.35 -7.96 18.89
C SER A 118 11.48 -7.76 17.37
N ARG A 119 12.71 -7.82 16.87
CA ARG A 119 13.01 -7.66 15.44
C ARG A 119 12.70 -8.95 14.67
N MET A 120 11.87 -8.84 13.64
CA MET A 120 11.59 -9.91 12.68
C MET A 120 12.68 -9.98 11.61
N PRO A 121 13.27 -11.16 11.35
CA PRO A 121 14.21 -11.34 10.25
C PRO A 121 13.59 -11.02 8.89
N VAL A 122 14.35 -10.34 8.04
CA VAL A 122 13.90 -10.02 6.67
C VAL A 122 13.62 -11.29 5.86
N THR A 123 14.40 -12.34 6.07
CA THR A 123 14.25 -13.64 5.42
C THR A 123 12.95 -14.35 5.80
N GLU A 124 12.34 -13.99 6.94
CA GLU A 124 11.06 -14.53 7.39
C GLU A 124 9.89 -13.74 6.80
N LYS A 125 9.93 -12.41 6.87
CA LYS A 125 8.82 -11.56 6.39
C LYS A 125 8.80 -11.36 4.88
N ALA A 126 9.97 -11.18 4.28
CA ALA A 126 10.14 -10.80 2.88
C ALA A 126 11.40 -11.43 2.26
N PRO A 127 11.43 -12.77 2.10
CA PRO A 127 12.55 -13.48 1.46
C PRO A 127 12.79 -13.06 0.00
N TYR A 128 11.77 -12.59 -0.71
CA TYR A 128 11.84 -12.20 -2.12
C TYR A 128 11.73 -10.69 -2.29
N LYS A 129 12.36 -10.13 -3.33
CA LYS A 129 12.49 -8.68 -3.53
C LYS A 129 11.82 -8.20 -4.81
N GLY A 130 11.34 -6.97 -4.80
CA GLY A 130 10.64 -6.34 -5.91
C GLY A 130 9.16 -6.72 -5.96
N ILE A 131 8.58 -6.53 -7.14
CA ILE A 131 7.16 -6.78 -7.40
C ILE A 131 6.86 -8.28 -7.22
N ILE A 132 5.71 -8.61 -6.63
CA ILE A 132 5.24 -9.99 -6.45
C ILE A 132 5.25 -10.75 -7.78
N ARG A 133 5.70 -12.01 -7.75
CA ARG A 133 5.79 -12.90 -8.92
C ARG A 133 5.38 -14.32 -8.56
N ASP A 134 5.01 -15.10 -9.56
CA ASP A 134 4.85 -16.55 -9.46
C ASP A 134 5.92 -17.27 -10.31
N SER A 135 5.86 -18.61 -10.35
CA SER A 135 6.76 -19.44 -11.14
C SER A 135 6.62 -19.26 -12.65
N THR A 136 5.58 -18.59 -13.15
CA THR A 136 5.40 -18.32 -14.58
C THR A 136 6.23 -17.13 -15.06
N CYS A 137 6.72 -16.31 -14.13
CA CYS A 137 7.51 -15.13 -14.44
C CYS A 137 8.95 -15.49 -14.81
N LYS A 138 9.35 -15.19 -16.05
CA LYS A 138 10.71 -15.39 -16.55
C LYS A 138 11.41 -14.05 -16.78
N TYR A 139 12.62 -13.91 -16.23
CA TYR A 139 13.46 -12.74 -16.51
C TYR A 139 14.01 -12.80 -17.94
N ILE A 140 13.87 -11.70 -18.69
CA ILE A 140 14.42 -11.53 -20.03
C ILE A 140 15.46 -10.41 -19.97
N PRO A 141 16.77 -10.74 -20.00
CA PRO A 141 17.84 -9.75 -19.84
C PRO A 141 17.77 -8.59 -20.85
N GLN A 142 17.42 -8.87 -22.10
CA GLN A 142 17.30 -7.86 -23.15
C GLN A 142 16.17 -6.87 -22.88
N TRP A 143 15.13 -7.27 -22.13
CA TRP A 143 14.04 -6.38 -21.75
C TRP A 143 14.30 -5.69 -20.40
N GLN A 144 15.30 -6.17 -19.65
CA GLN A 144 15.56 -5.81 -18.25
C GLN A 144 14.32 -5.99 -17.34
N SER A 145 13.50 -6.99 -17.68
CA SER A 145 12.14 -7.14 -17.17
C SER A 145 11.74 -8.61 -17.06
N TYR A 146 10.67 -8.88 -16.32
CA TYR A 146 10.04 -10.18 -16.21
C TYR A 146 8.83 -10.29 -17.13
N GLN A 147 8.73 -11.37 -17.89
CA GLN A 147 7.54 -11.77 -18.62
C GLN A 147 6.75 -12.76 -17.77
N CYS A 148 5.49 -12.44 -17.46
CA CYS A 148 4.64 -13.20 -16.55
C CYS A 148 3.31 -13.55 -17.21
N PHE A 149 2.81 -14.78 -16.99
CA PHE A 149 1.57 -15.27 -17.61
C PHE A 149 0.52 -15.78 -16.60
N GLY A 150 0.90 -16.03 -15.34
CA GLY A 150 0.04 -16.65 -14.34
C GLY A 150 -0.75 -15.65 -13.49
N MET A 151 -0.15 -14.53 -13.11
CA MET A 151 -0.83 -13.46 -12.37
C MET A 151 -1.30 -12.33 -13.29
N GLU A 152 -2.45 -11.76 -12.93
CA GLU A 152 -2.95 -10.54 -13.55
C GLU A 152 -2.52 -9.32 -12.74
N TYR A 153 -1.75 -8.43 -13.35
CA TYR A 153 -1.24 -7.23 -12.68
C TYR A 153 -2.06 -5.97 -13.02
N ALA A 154 -2.02 -5.00 -12.11
CA ALA A 154 -2.56 -3.67 -12.26
C ALA A 154 -1.66 -2.66 -11.54
N MET A 155 -1.80 -1.39 -11.90
CA MET A 155 -1.14 -0.30 -11.18
C MET A 155 -2.06 0.19 -10.05
N MET A 156 -1.56 0.22 -8.82
CA MET A 156 -2.21 0.81 -7.66
C MET A 156 -1.57 2.15 -7.35
N VAL A 157 -2.41 3.17 -7.19
CA VAL A 157 -2.02 4.52 -6.80
C VAL A 157 -2.23 4.68 -5.31
N ILE A 158 -1.24 5.22 -4.62
CA ILE A 158 -1.25 5.54 -3.20
C ILE A 158 -0.94 7.03 -3.09
N GLU A 159 -1.92 7.82 -2.67
CA GLU A 159 -1.85 9.29 -2.67
C GLU A 159 -2.09 9.82 -1.26
N SER A 160 -1.18 10.67 -0.76
CA SER A 160 -1.44 11.48 0.43
C SER A 160 -2.27 12.70 0.05
N LEU A 161 -3.41 12.88 0.72
CA LEU A 161 -4.29 14.03 0.57
C LEU A 161 -4.05 15.10 1.65
N ASP A 162 -2.99 14.94 2.44
CA ASP A 162 -2.62 15.90 3.48
C ASP A 162 -2.16 17.24 2.88
N SER A 163 -2.33 18.33 3.63
CA SER A 163 -1.91 19.67 3.18
C SER A 163 -0.39 19.79 2.95
N ASP A 164 0.40 18.88 3.53
CA ASP A 164 1.85 18.79 3.39
C ASP A 164 2.28 17.74 2.35
N THR A 165 1.38 17.30 1.46
CA THR A 165 1.61 16.24 0.47
C THR A 165 2.87 16.45 -0.39
N GLU A 166 3.28 17.71 -0.62
CA GLU A 166 4.48 18.01 -1.39
C GLU A 166 5.76 18.10 -0.56
N THR A 167 5.67 18.32 0.75
CA THR A 167 6.84 18.67 1.58
C THR A 167 7.25 17.57 2.54
N ARG A 168 6.30 16.74 3.00
CA ARG A 168 6.61 15.60 3.87
C ARG A 168 7.05 14.40 3.05
N ARG A 169 8.16 13.80 3.46
CA ARG A 169 8.68 12.58 2.84
C ARG A 169 8.10 11.33 3.51
N LEU A 170 7.34 10.54 2.74
CA LEU A 170 6.78 9.26 3.17
C LEU A 170 7.63 8.05 2.77
N SER A 171 8.50 8.26 1.79
CA SER A 171 9.30 7.25 1.11
C SER A 171 10.52 6.76 1.89
N PRO A 172 10.98 5.51 1.64
CA PRO A 172 10.34 4.54 0.77
C PRO A 172 9.03 4.01 1.37
N VAL A 173 8.05 3.78 0.49
CA VAL A 173 6.82 3.05 0.81
C VAL A 173 7.08 1.59 0.48
N ALA A 174 6.96 0.71 1.48
CA ALA A 174 7.10 -0.73 1.29
C ALA A 174 5.74 -1.36 1.02
N ILE A 175 5.66 -2.15 -0.05
CA ILE A 175 4.50 -2.94 -0.42
C ILE A 175 4.88 -4.41 -0.32
N VAL A 176 4.15 -5.16 0.49
CA VAL A 176 4.50 -6.55 0.85
C VAL A 176 3.36 -7.49 0.49
N SER A 177 3.67 -8.60 -0.17
CA SER A 177 2.71 -9.67 -0.43
C SER A 177 3.42 -10.98 -0.73
N ASN A 178 2.91 -12.10 -0.20
CA ASN A 178 3.45 -13.45 -0.43
C ASN A 178 4.98 -13.56 -0.31
N GLY A 179 5.57 -12.89 0.69
CA GLY A 179 7.02 -12.90 0.92
C GLY A 179 7.83 -12.01 -0.03
N TYR A 180 7.20 -11.26 -0.94
CA TYR A 180 7.83 -10.22 -1.74
C TYR A 180 7.76 -8.86 -1.03
N VAL A 181 8.81 -8.05 -1.13
CA VAL A 181 8.81 -6.64 -0.75
C VAL A 181 9.28 -5.74 -1.88
N ASP A 182 8.45 -4.77 -2.24
CA ASP A 182 8.74 -3.72 -3.20
C ASP A 182 8.87 -2.36 -2.48
N LEU A 183 9.94 -1.63 -2.76
CA LEU A 183 10.20 -0.30 -2.18
C LEU A 183 9.99 0.78 -3.23
N ILE A 184 9.19 1.79 -2.89
CA ILE A 184 8.75 2.85 -3.81
C ILE A 184 9.19 4.20 -3.24
N ASN A 185 9.95 4.98 -4.00
CA ASN A 185 10.48 6.28 -3.58
C ASN A 185 9.52 7.44 -3.89
N GLY A 186 8.75 7.36 -4.97
CA GLY A 186 7.91 8.45 -5.48
C GLY A 186 8.60 9.29 -6.57
N PRO A 187 7.95 10.39 -7.01
CA PRO A 187 8.44 11.25 -8.08
C PRO A 187 9.60 12.15 -7.62
N GLN A 188 10.33 12.71 -8.59
CA GLN A 188 11.36 13.71 -8.35
C GLN A 188 10.75 15.10 -8.05
N ASP A 189 11.58 16.01 -7.54
CA ASP A 189 11.21 17.42 -7.44
C ASP A 189 11.40 18.11 -8.80
N HIS A 190 10.39 18.87 -9.22
CA HIS A 190 10.42 19.66 -10.47
C HIS A 190 10.47 21.17 -10.21
N GLY A 191 10.40 21.59 -8.94
CA GLY A 191 10.29 22.98 -8.55
C GLY A 191 11.64 23.68 -8.44
N TRP A 192 11.71 24.91 -8.95
CA TRP A 192 12.83 25.83 -8.73
C TRP A 192 12.39 27.04 -7.90
N CYS A 193 12.88 27.14 -6.67
CA CYS A 193 12.51 28.14 -5.68
C CYS A 193 13.73 29.01 -5.32
N ALA A 194 13.71 30.28 -5.74
CA ALA A 194 14.71 31.30 -5.36
C ALA A 194 16.18 30.87 -5.56
N GLY A 195 16.47 30.18 -6.67
CA GLY A 195 17.83 29.73 -7.02
C GLY A 195 18.23 28.34 -6.49
N TYR A 196 17.32 27.66 -5.79
CA TYR A 196 17.50 26.30 -5.28
C TYR A 196 16.30 25.41 -5.62
N THR A 197 16.41 24.10 -5.43
CA THR A 197 15.27 23.18 -5.55
C THR A 197 14.25 23.42 -4.44
N CYS A 198 12.96 23.36 -4.78
CA CYS A 198 11.87 23.61 -3.83
C CYS A 198 11.74 22.53 -2.75
N GLN A 199 12.34 21.35 -2.99
CA GLN A 199 12.14 20.12 -2.24
C GLN A 199 10.65 19.75 -2.15
N ARG A 200 9.91 20.02 -3.23
CA ARG A 200 8.47 19.74 -3.34
C ARG A 200 8.24 18.54 -4.22
N ARG A 201 7.84 17.42 -3.60
CA ARG A 201 7.59 16.15 -4.27
C ARG A 201 6.20 15.68 -3.91
N LEU A 202 5.34 15.58 -4.91
CA LEU A 202 3.98 15.07 -4.70
C LEU A 202 4.05 13.68 -4.06
N SER A 203 3.39 13.51 -2.90
CA SER A 203 3.30 12.22 -2.20
C SER A 203 2.32 11.28 -2.91
N LEU A 204 2.72 10.85 -4.10
CA LEU A 204 1.97 10.00 -5.01
C LEU A 204 2.85 8.82 -5.44
N PHE A 205 2.48 7.62 -5.00
CA PHE A 205 3.25 6.41 -5.21
C PHE A 205 2.50 5.44 -6.12
N HIS A 206 3.21 4.86 -7.07
CA HIS A 206 2.65 3.91 -8.03
C HIS A 206 3.26 2.54 -7.77
N SER A 207 2.42 1.57 -7.39
CA SER A 207 2.80 0.18 -7.19
C SER A 207 2.24 -0.69 -8.32
N ILE A 208 2.97 -1.74 -8.69
CA ILE A 208 2.43 -2.79 -9.56
C ILE A 208 2.00 -3.93 -8.66
N VAL A 209 0.70 -4.23 -8.63
CA VAL A 209 0.09 -5.25 -7.78
C VAL A 209 -0.55 -6.33 -8.63
N ALA A 210 -0.39 -7.60 -8.25
CA ALA A 210 -1.24 -8.68 -8.72
C ALA A 210 -2.65 -8.58 -8.10
N LEU A 211 -3.68 -8.65 -8.93
CA LEU A 211 -5.08 -8.64 -8.54
C LEU A 211 -5.46 -9.92 -7.78
N ASN A 212 -6.54 -9.85 -6.98
CA ASN A 212 -7.04 -10.92 -6.13
C ASN A 212 -5.99 -11.42 -5.11
N LYS A 213 -5.19 -10.49 -4.59
CA LYS A 213 -4.19 -10.73 -3.55
C LYS A 213 -4.35 -9.72 -2.41
N SER A 214 -3.73 -10.06 -1.29
CA SER A 214 -3.62 -9.18 -0.13
C SER A 214 -2.24 -8.54 -0.09
N TYR A 215 -2.19 -7.25 0.23
CA TYR A 215 -0.97 -6.48 0.37
C TYR A 215 -0.91 -5.82 1.74
N GLU A 216 0.29 -5.63 2.25
CA GLU A 216 0.56 -4.77 3.38
C GLU A 216 1.36 -3.54 2.92
N ILE A 217 1.02 -2.36 3.42
CA ILE A 217 1.66 -1.09 3.11
C ILE A 217 2.27 -0.49 4.37
N TYR A 218 3.55 -0.15 4.28
CA TYR A 218 4.29 0.51 5.35
C TYR A 218 5.00 1.77 4.83
N PHE A 219 4.79 2.89 5.51
CA PHE A 219 5.49 4.14 5.26
C PHE A 219 6.76 4.21 6.12
N THR A 220 7.82 4.82 5.60
CA THR A 220 9.03 5.11 6.39
C THR A 220 8.86 6.38 7.23
N GLY A 221 8.14 7.38 6.69
CA GLY A 221 7.72 8.58 7.40
C GLY A 221 6.43 8.37 8.20
N THR A 222 5.95 9.41 8.88
CA THR A 222 4.63 9.42 9.54
C THR A 222 3.54 9.10 8.52
N SER A 223 2.67 8.12 8.78
CA SER A 223 1.57 7.77 7.87
C SER A 223 0.66 8.98 7.58
N PRO A 224 0.14 9.14 6.35
CA PRO A 224 -0.79 10.21 6.01
C PRO A 224 -2.03 10.21 6.91
N GLN A 225 -2.53 11.40 7.24
CA GLN A 225 -3.81 11.55 7.95
C GLN A 225 -4.98 11.32 6.98
N ASN A 226 -4.82 11.75 5.74
CA ASN A 226 -5.76 11.55 4.66
C ASN A 226 -5.06 10.80 3.52
N LEU A 227 -5.54 9.62 3.17
CA LEU A 227 -4.93 8.74 2.17
C LEU A 227 -5.97 8.30 1.16
N ARG A 228 -5.61 8.30 -0.12
CA ARG A 228 -6.42 7.73 -1.20
C ARG A 228 -5.72 6.55 -1.85
N LEU A 229 -6.48 5.49 -2.09
CA LEU A 229 -6.06 4.31 -2.84
C LEU A 229 -6.95 4.12 -4.07
N MET A 230 -6.36 3.78 -5.21
CA MET A 230 -7.09 3.50 -6.46
C MET A 230 -6.34 2.49 -7.32
N LEU A 231 -7.05 1.60 -8.01
CA LEU A 231 -6.47 0.77 -9.07
C LEU A 231 -6.75 1.40 -10.44
N LEU A 232 -5.75 1.40 -11.33
CA LEU A 232 -5.88 1.95 -12.67
C LEU A 232 -6.34 0.89 -13.68
N ASN A 233 -7.36 1.22 -14.46
CA ASN A 233 -7.81 0.43 -15.62
C ASN A 233 -8.19 -1.03 -15.27
N VAL A 234 -8.82 -1.23 -14.11
CA VAL A 234 -9.20 -2.56 -13.58
C VAL A 234 -10.70 -2.82 -13.72
N ASP A 235 -11.08 -4.05 -14.06
CA ASP A 235 -12.47 -4.50 -14.09
C ASP A 235 -13.14 -4.38 -12.70
N HIS A 236 -14.39 -3.93 -12.68
CA HIS A 236 -15.17 -3.68 -11.46
C HIS A 236 -15.36 -4.91 -10.54
N ARG A 237 -15.11 -6.13 -11.01
CA ARG A 237 -15.19 -7.35 -10.19
C ARG A 237 -13.87 -7.73 -9.54
N LYS A 238 -12.75 -7.15 -9.98
CA LYS A 238 -11.41 -7.49 -9.48
C LYS A 238 -11.01 -6.52 -8.36
N ALA A 239 -10.31 -7.06 -7.38
CA ALA A 239 -9.97 -6.31 -6.18
C ALA A 239 -8.61 -6.70 -5.63
N VAL A 240 -8.11 -5.90 -4.70
CA VAL A 240 -7.03 -6.25 -3.78
C VAL A 240 -7.49 -5.91 -2.36
N VAL A 241 -7.03 -6.69 -1.38
CA VAL A 241 -7.14 -6.31 0.02
C VAL A 241 -5.84 -5.63 0.43
N VAL A 242 -5.94 -4.48 1.08
CA VAL A 242 -4.78 -3.70 1.50
C VAL A 242 -4.84 -3.51 3.00
N GLY A 243 -3.81 -3.98 3.70
CA GLY A 243 -3.54 -3.66 5.10
C GLY A 243 -2.54 -2.51 5.18
N ILE A 244 -2.85 -1.45 5.90
CA ILE A 244 -1.99 -0.26 6.00
C ILE A 244 -1.65 -0.04 7.46
N PHE A 245 -0.35 0.11 7.75
CA PHE A 245 0.10 0.40 9.10
C PHE A 245 -0.09 1.88 9.45
N PHE A 246 -0.74 2.11 10.60
CA PHE A 246 -0.88 3.44 11.19
C PHE A 246 -0.26 3.46 12.59
N PRO A 247 0.72 4.33 12.87
CA PRO A 247 1.38 4.37 14.17
C PRO A 247 0.47 4.87 15.30
N THR A 248 -0.66 5.51 14.98
CA THR A 248 -1.61 6.05 15.96
C THR A 248 -2.84 5.15 16.10
N LEU A 249 -3.45 5.16 17.28
CA LEU A 249 -4.74 4.50 17.55
C LEU A 249 -5.93 5.45 17.30
N GLN A 250 -5.72 6.48 16.48
CA GLN A 250 -6.80 7.38 16.07
C GLN A 250 -7.84 6.60 15.26
N ARG A 251 -9.06 7.11 15.19
CA ARG A 251 -10.11 6.49 14.41
C ARG A 251 -9.80 6.74 12.94
N LEU A 252 -9.78 5.68 12.15
CA LEU A 252 -9.59 5.74 10.71
C LEU A 252 -10.94 5.47 10.06
N ASP A 253 -11.51 6.48 9.41
CA ASP A 253 -12.78 6.38 8.71
C ASP A 253 -12.53 6.17 7.22
N VAL A 254 -13.20 5.17 6.64
CA VAL A 254 -13.05 4.82 5.23
C VAL A 254 -14.25 5.34 4.45
N TYR A 255 -13.99 6.02 3.34
CA TYR A 255 -15.00 6.62 2.47
C TYR A 255 -14.87 6.10 1.05
N VAL A 256 -16.03 5.87 0.42
CA VAL A 256 -16.15 5.55 -1.00
C VAL A 256 -17.23 6.43 -1.58
N ASN A 257 -16.93 7.16 -2.67
CA ASN A 257 -17.84 8.14 -3.27
C ASN A 257 -18.42 9.13 -2.24
N ASN A 258 -17.58 9.63 -1.33
CA ASN A 258 -17.93 10.51 -0.20
C ASN A 258 -18.92 9.93 0.82
N ALA A 259 -19.20 8.62 0.79
CA ALA A 259 -20.01 7.94 1.80
C ALA A 259 -19.13 7.13 2.75
N LEU A 260 -19.35 7.28 4.06
CA LEU A 260 -18.68 6.50 5.09
C LEU A 260 -19.02 5.00 4.93
N VAL A 261 -18.02 4.14 4.97
CA VAL A 261 -18.18 2.69 4.98
C VAL A 261 -17.89 2.18 6.38
N CYS A 262 -18.93 1.70 7.08
CA CYS A 262 -18.78 1.18 8.43
C CYS A 262 -17.80 0.00 8.48
N PRO A 263 -16.87 -0.02 9.45
CA PRO A 263 -16.02 -1.18 9.69
C PRO A 263 -16.83 -2.46 9.90
N LYS A 264 -16.33 -3.62 9.51
CA LYS A 264 -17.07 -4.91 9.60
C LYS A 264 -17.50 -5.28 11.02
N ASN A 265 -16.80 -4.80 12.04
CA ASN A 265 -17.18 -5.00 13.44
C ASN A 265 -18.23 -3.99 13.94
N THR A 266 -18.82 -3.21 13.05
CA THR A 266 -19.83 -2.20 13.35
C THR A 266 -21.04 -2.32 12.43
N VAL A 267 -22.15 -1.75 12.85
CA VAL A 267 -23.38 -1.61 12.08
C VAL A 267 -23.84 -0.16 12.11
N TRP A 268 -24.51 0.28 11.06
CA TRP A 268 -25.15 1.59 11.08
C TRP A 268 -26.17 1.67 12.22
N ASN A 269 -26.14 2.78 12.96
CA ASN A 269 -27.22 3.08 13.88
C ASN A 269 -28.55 3.28 13.10
N PRO A 270 -29.72 3.16 13.74
CA PRO A 270 -31.01 3.24 13.04
C PRO A 270 -31.22 4.55 12.26
N GLN A 271 -30.56 5.64 12.67
CA GLN A 271 -30.62 6.95 12.01
C GLN A 271 -29.58 7.15 10.91
N GLN A 272 -28.73 6.14 10.62
CA GLN A 272 -27.65 6.18 9.62
C GLN A 272 -26.70 7.39 9.77
N LYS A 273 -26.41 7.78 11.01
CA LYS A 273 -25.51 8.89 11.35
C LYS A 273 -24.11 8.44 11.73
N TYR A 274 -23.98 7.29 12.39
CA TYR A 274 -22.68 6.76 12.82
C TYR A 274 -22.72 5.24 12.97
N CYS A 275 -21.55 4.62 12.96
CA CYS A 275 -21.38 3.18 13.09
C CYS A 275 -21.26 2.78 14.58
N GLU A 276 -22.07 1.83 15.02
CA GLU A 276 -22.08 1.27 16.37
C GLU A 276 -21.48 -0.13 16.39
N LEU A 277 -20.75 -0.47 17.45
CA LEU A 277 -20.11 -1.79 17.58
C LEU A 277 -21.14 -2.92 17.53
N ASN A 278 -20.92 -3.88 16.64
CA ASN A 278 -21.71 -5.11 16.58
C ASN A 278 -21.08 -6.16 17.49
N ARG A 279 -21.76 -6.49 18.58
CA ARG A 279 -21.27 -7.38 19.65
C ARG A 279 -21.38 -8.87 19.32
N HIS A 280 -22.04 -9.22 18.23
CA HIS A 280 -22.36 -10.62 17.90
C HIS A 280 -21.40 -11.24 16.88
N LEU A 281 -20.30 -10.57 16.53
CA LEU A 281 -19.38 -11.01 15.49
C LEU A 281 -18.04 -11.47 16.08
N TYR A 282 -17.51 -12.57 15.55
CA TYR A 282 -16.21 -13.13 15.93
C TYR A 282 -15.05 -12.44 15.20
N THR A 283 -13.88 -12.38 15.84
CA THR A 283 -12.70 -11.62 15.38
C THR A 283 -12.21 -11.99 13.99
N GLU A 284 -12.23 -13.28 13.65
CA GLU A 284 -11.79 -13.78 12.34
C GLU A 284 -12.72 -13.38 11.18
N GLN A 285 -13.96 -12.98 11.49
CA GLN A 285 -14.93 -12.56 10.48
C GLN A 285 -14.77 -11.10 10.07
N PHE A 286 -13.85 -10.35 10.69
CA PHE A 286 -13.69 -8.92 10.46
C PHE A 286 -12.74 -8.54 9.32
N LEU A 287 -11.91 -9.45 8.82
CA LEU A 287 -11.07 -9.11 7.69
C LEU A 287 -11.93 -8.91 6.41
N PRO A 288 -11.61 -7.90 5.58
CA PRO A 288 -12.26 -7.71 4.29
C PRO A 288 -12.08 -8.92 3.38
N ASN A 289 -13.12 -9.26 2.63
CA ASN A 289 -13.07 -10.37 1.66
C ASN A 289 -12.87 -9.83 0.24
N LEU A 290 -11.96 -10.45 -0.52
CA LEU A 290 -11.72 -10.12 -1.94
C LEU A 290 -13.00 -10.17 -2.80
N ASN A 291 -13.93 -11.05 -2.45
CA ASN A 291 -15.20 -11.23 -3.17
C ASN A 291 -16.35 -10.38 -2.61
N SER A 292 -16.10 -9.52 -1.61
CA SER A 292 -17.17 -8.71 -1.01
C SER A 292 -17.81 -7.80 -2.05
N THR A 293 -19.12 -7.62 -1.91
CA THR A 293 -19.92 -6.66 -2.69
C THR A 293 -19.86 -5.26 -2.10
N VAL A 294 -19.39 -5.12 -0.86
CA VAL A 294 -19.24 -3.84 -0.17
C VAL A 294 -17.95 -3.18 -0.61
N LEU A 295 -18.05 -2.06 -1.33
CA LEU A 295 -16.90 -1.27 -1.74
C LEU A 295 -16.26 -0.60 -0.50
N GLY A 296 -14.94 -0.64 -0.40
CA GLY A 296 -14.24 -0.10 0.78
C GLY A 296 -14.53 -0.85 2.08
N GLU A 297 -15.01 -2.10 2.00
CA GLU A 297 -15.17 -2.98 3.17
C GLU A 297 -13.87 -2.98 3.97
N ASN A 298 -13.95 -2.64 5.26
CA ASN A 298 -12.76 -2.35 6.05
C ASN A 298 -12.87 -2.86 7.49
N TYR A 299 -11.70 -2.96 8.13
CA TYR A 299 -11.55 -3.28 9.54
C TYR A 299 -10.19 -2.79 10.04
N PHE A 300 -10.20 -2.12 11.20
CA PHE A 300 -8.98 -1.70 11.87
C PHE A 300 -8.61 -2.68 12.98
N ASP A 301 -7.54 -3.43 12.76
CA ASP A 301 -6.92 -4.28 13.76
C ASP A 301 -6.05 -3.44 14.69
N ARG A 302 -6.48 -3.28 15.93
CA ARG A 302 -5.79 -2.48 16.94
C ARG A 302 -4.58 -3.17 17.54
N THR A 303 -4.51 -4.51 17.48
CA THR A 303 -3.39 -5.28 18.01
C THR A 303 -2.17 -5.07 17.12
N TYR A 304 -2.38 -5.10 15.81
CA TYR A 304 -1.31 -4.90 14.81
C TYR A 304 -1.22 -3.46 14.29
N GLN A 305 -2.17 -2.59 14.67
CA GLN A 305 -2.32 -1.23 14.16
C GLN A 305 -2.44 -1.17 12.62
N MET A 306 -3.18 -2.14 12.07
CA MET A 306 -3.35 -2.34 10.63
C MET A 306 -4.79 -2.03 10.23
N LEU A 307 -4.99 -1.09 9.32
CA LEU A 307 -6.27 -0.89 8.65
C LEU A 307 -6.32 -1.78 7.42
N TYR A 308 -7.14 -2.81 7.46
CA TYR A 308 -7.46 -3.64 6.30
C TYR A 308 -8.64 -3.05 5.57
N LEU A 309 -8.56 -2.92 4.24
CA LEU A 309 -9.67 -2.48 3.41
C LEU A 309 -9.65 -3.13 2.02
N LEU A 310 -10.80 -3.15 1.36
CA LEU A 310 -10.96 -3.65 0.00
C LEU A 310 -10.89 -2.50 -1.02
N VAL A 311 -9.93 -2.56 -1.95
CA VAL A 311 -9.87 -1.69 -3.14
C VAL A 311 -10.36 -2.47 -4.35
N LYS A 312 -11.46 -2.05 -4.97
CA LYS A 312 -12.15 -2.83 -6.02
C LYS A 312 -12.43 -1.99 -7.27
N GLY A 313 -12.07 -2.53 -8.43
CA GLY A 313 -12.16 -1.82 -9.71
C GLY A 313 -11.38 -0.51 -9.69
N THR A 314 -11.88 0.48 -10.42
CA THR A 314 -11.30 1.83 -10.50
C THR A 314 -11.86 2.82 -9.48
N ILE A 315 -12.67 2.36 -8.53
CA ILE A 315 -13.33 3.24 -7.56
C ILE A 315 -12.33 3.59 -6.45
N PRO A 316 -12.01 4.88 -6.24
CA PRO A 316 -11.10 5.28 -5.17
C PRO A 316 -11.68 4.99 -3.80
N VAL A 317 -10.80 4.63 -2.87
CA VAL A 317 -11.10 4.50 -1.45
C VAL A 317 -10.28 5.55 -0.70
N GLU A 318 -10.95 6.37 0.10
CA GLU A 318 -10.33 7.42 0.89
C GLU A 318 -10.36 7.05 2.37
N ILE A 319 -9.29 7.36 3.09
CA ILE A 319 -9.14 7.11 4.52
C ILE A 319 -8.89 8.45 5.17
N HIS A 320 -9.69 8.78 6.18
CA HIS A 320 -9.56 10.01 6.95
C HIS A 320 -9.31 9.69 8.41
N THR A 321 -8.22 10.23 8.94
CA THR A 321 -7.88 10.11 10.35
C THR A 321 -8.70 11.12 11.14
N THR A 322 -9.50 10.61 12.08
CA THR A 322 -10.34 11.41 12.96
C THR A 322 -9.82 11.32 14.38
N ALA A 323 -9.62 12.49 15.00
CA ALA A 323 -9.24 12.56 16.41
C ALA A 323 -10.38 12.00 17.28
N VAL A 324 -10.07 10.95 18.03
CA VAL A 324 -10.96 10.37 19.03
C VAL A 324 -10.21 10.21 20.34
N ILE A 325 -10.94 10.34 21.46
CA ILE A 325 -10.39 10.04 22.78
C ILE A 325 -10.57 8.54 23.01
N PHE A 326 -9.46 7.80 23.02
CA PHE A 326 -9.45 6.40 23.40
C PHE A 326 -8.97 6.26 24.85
N VAL A 327 -9.75 5.58 25.68
CA VAL A 327 -9.39 5.35 27.08
C VAL A 327 -9.32 3.84 27.31
N SER A 328 -8.10 3.35 27.59
CA SER A 328 -7.84 1.97 27.98
C SER A 328 -7.46 1.95 29.46
N PHE A 329 -8.09 1.07 30.25
CA PHE A 329 -7.81 0.92 31.67
C PHE A 329 -7.24 -0.46 31.92
N GLN A 330 -5.99 -0.52 32.40
CA GLN A 330 -5.44 -1.74 32.99
C GLN A 330 -5.98 -1.86 34.41
N LEU A 331 -7.05 -2.64 34.55
CA LEU A 331 -7.66 -2.88 35.84
C LEU A 331 -6.94 -4.07 36.50
N PRO A 332 -6.60 -3.99 37.80
CA PRO A 332 -6.11 -5.15 38.54
C PRO A 332 -7.13 -6.28 38.46
N ALA A 333 -6.70 -7.54 38.58
CA ALA A 333 -7.59 -8.68 38.52
C ALA A 333 -8.73 -8.55 39.55
N VAL A 334 -9.92 -8.25 39.06
CA VAL A 334 -11.17 -8.21 39.83
C VAL A 334 -12.10 -9.25 39.25
N THR A 335 -12.93 -9.85 40.10
CA THR A 335 -13.99 -10.74 39.63
C THR A 335 -14.96 -9.92 38.78
N GLU A 336 -15.64 -10.58 37.83
CA GLU A 336 -16.59 -9.91 36.96
C GLU A 336 -17.69 -9.20 37.77
N ASP A 337 -18.14 -9.84 38.86
CA ASP A 337 -19.14 -9.29 39.76
C ASP A 337 -18.59 -8.10 40.56
N ASP A 338 -17.34 -8.14 41.02
CA ASP A 338 -16.70 -7.01 41.71
C ASP A 338 -16.47 -5.81 40.80
N PHE A 339 -16.20 -6.04 39.51
CA PHE A 339 -15.98 -4.99 38.52
C PHE A 339 -17.27 -4.25 38.14
N TYR A 340 -18.37 -4.97 37.91
CA TYR A 340 -19.65 -4.38 37.49
C TYR A 340 -20.55 -3.95 38.64
N ASN A 341 -20.16 -4.18 39.90
CA ASN A 341 -20.81 -3.56 41.05
C ASN A 341 -20.72 -2.03 40.94
N SER A 342 -21.87 -1.38 40.68
CA SER A 342 -22.00 0.04 40.32
C SER A 342 -21.27 1.01 41.25
N HIS A 343 -21.15 0.64 42.54
CA HIS A 343 -20.46 1.44 43.56
C HIS A 343 -18.93 1.38 43.43
N ASN A 344 -18.36 0.25 43.00
CA ASN A 344 -16.91 0.08 42.90
C ASN A 344 -16.36 0.69 41.62
N LEU A 345 -17.08 0.61 40.49
CA LEU A 345 -16.63 1.19 39.23
C LEU A 345 -16.50 2.72 39.32
N VAL A 346 -17.53 3.41 39.83
CA VAL A 346 -17.53 4.88 39.99
C VAL A 346 -16.45 5.30 40.98
N ARG A 347 -16.30 4.58 42.09
CA ARG A 347 -15.26 4.83 43.09
C ARG A 347 -13.85 4.65 42.52
N ASN A 348 -13.60 3.57 41.78
CA ASN A 348 -12.30 3.28 41.18
C ASN A 348 -11.94 4.33 40.11
N LEU A 349 -12.90 4.74 39.28
CA LEU A 349 -12.73 5.82 38.31
C LEU A 349 -12.49 7.18 39.01
N ALA A 350 -13.23 7.49 40.07
CA ALA A 350 -13.08 8.73 40.84
C ALA A 350 -11.71 8.85 41.49
N LEU A 351 -11.26 7.77 42.17
CA LEU A 351 -9.94 7.71 42.80
C LEU A 351 -8.81 7.83 41.77
N PHE A 352 -8.96 7.16 40.63
CA PHE A 352 -7.94 7.16 39.58
C PHE A 352 -7.83 8.50 38.84
N LEU A 353 -8.96 9.07 38.41
CA LEU A 353 -9.01 10.33 37.67
C LEU A 353 -8.80 11.55 38.57
N LYS A 354 -8.75 11.36 39.90
CA LYS A 354 -8.75 12.41 40.93
C LYS A 354 -9.93 13.39 40.75
N ILE A 355 -11.08 12.86 40.35
CA ILE A 355 -12.32 13.61 40.17
C ILE A 355 -13.29 13.14 41.26
N PRO A 356 -13.98 14.04 41.97
CA PRO A 356 -15.00 13.67 42.95
C PRO A 356 -16.05 12.73 42.34
N SER A 357 -16.46 11.69 43.06
CA SER A 357 -17.37 10.66 42.54
C SER A 357 -18.74 11.22 42.13
N ASP A 358 -19.18 12.33 42.72
CA ASP A 358 -20.39 13.08 42.36
C ASP A 358 -20.31 13.75 40.98
N LYS A 359 -19.10 13.91 40.44
CA LYS A 359 -18.85 14.44 39.08
C LYS A 359 -18.79 13.35 38.02
N ILE A 360 -18.87 12.08 38.40
CA ILE A 360 -18.85 10.94 37.47
C ILE A 360 -20.26 10.38 37.36
N ARG A 361 -20.86 10.49 36.18
CA ARG A 361 -22.13 9.83 35.84
C ARG A 361 -21.89 8.71 34.85
N VAL A 362 -22.34 7.52 35.22
CA VAL A 362 -22.39 6.37 34.31
C VAL A 362 -23.67 6.48 33.49
N SER A 363 -23.56 6.86 32.22
CA SER A 363 -24.70 7.03 31.34
C SER A 363 -25.30 5.70 30.88
N LYS A 364 -24.46 4.68 30.68
CA LYS A 364 -24.87 3.32 30.31
C LYS A 364 -23.74 2.33 30.60
N LEU A 365 -24.01 1.31 31.43
CA LEU A 365 -23.12 0.16 31.62
C LEU A 365 -23.52 -0.92 30.63
N MET A 366 -22.58 -1.35 29.79
CA MET A 366 -22.83 -2.45 28.86
C MET A 366 -21.72 -3.49 29.00
N ARG A 367 -22.03 -4.62 29.65
CA ARG A 367 -21.15 -5.79 29.80
C ARG A 367 -20.62 -6.22 28.43
N GLY A 368 -19.31 -6.40 28.29
CA GLY A 368 -18.71 -7.10 27.16
C GLY A 368 -18.48 -8.55 27.58
N GLU A 369 -18.99 -9.51 26.82
CA GLU A 369 -18.72 -10.92 27.10
C GLU A 369 -17.24 -11.22 26.80
N SER A 370 -16.51 -11.57 27.86
CA SER A 370 -15.16 -12.12 27.77
C SER A 370 -15.26 -13.57 27.32
N LEU A 371 -14.98 -13.85 26.05
CA LEU A 371 -14.75 -15.22 25.59
C LEU A 371 -13.31 -15.61 25.98
N ARG A 372 -13.21 -16.56 26.92
CA ARG A 372 -11.97 -17.24 27.31
C ARG A 372 -11.44 -18.10 26.19
#